data_AF-A0A8S2FEE1-F1
#
_entry.id   AF-A0A8S2FEE1-F1
#
_cell.length_a   1.000
_cell.length_b   1.000
_cell.length_c   1.000
_cell.angle_alpha   90.00
_cell.angle_beta   90.00
_cell.angle_gamma   90.00
#
_symmetry.space_group_name_H-M   'P 1'
#
loop_
_entity.id
_entity.type
_entity.pdbx_description
1 polymer ?
#
loop_
_entity_poly.entity_id
_entity_poly.type
_entity_poly.pdbx_seq_one_letter_code
_entity_poly.pdbx_strand_id
1 'polypeptide(L)'
;VHCQMGISRSSTIVLAYLMKYHHDTLFKAYDFLLDKRRQASPNHGFLLQLIRYEQELRATKEIDTGKGDIQNPIEIVETKVEDKLEL
;
A
#
# COMPACT_ATOMS: atom_id res chain seq x y z
N VAL A 1 -13.30 -11.05 -3.65
CA VAL A 1 -12.92 -10.76 -2.24
C VAL A 1 -13.96 -9.81 -1.65
N HIS A 2 -14.55 -10.12 -0.50
CA HIS A 2 -15.54 -9.23 0.14
C HIS A 2 -15.37 -9.18 1.67
N CYS A 3 -15.85 -8.10 2.28
CA CYS A 3 -16.06 -8.00 3.72
C CYS A 3 -17.53 -7.60 3.97
N GLN A 4 -17.82 -6.82 5.02
CA GLN A 4 -19.18 -6.32 5.26
C GLN A 4 -19.55 -5.22 4.26
N MET A 5 -18.88 -4.07 4.31
CA MET A 5 -19.20 -2.91 3.46
C MET A 5 -18.35 -2.83 2.18
N GLY A 6 -17.33 -3.67 2.07
CA GLY A 6 -16.36 -3.57 0.99
C GLY A 6 -15.55 -2.27 1.01
N ILE A 7 -15.43 -1.61 2.16
CA ILE A 7 -14.76 -0.30 2.31
C ILE A 7 -13.32 -0.46 2.80
N SER A 8 -13.10 -1.22 3.88
CA SER A 8 -11.82 -1.26 4.60
C SER A 8 -11.09 -2.60 4.53
N ARG A 9 -11.59 -3.65 5.19
CA ARG A 9 -10.88 -4.96 5.23
C ARG A 9 -10.61 -5.57 3.85
N SER A 10 -11.62 -5.60 2.97
CA SER A 10 -11.46 -6.23 1.66
C SER A 10 -10.61 -5.38 0.71
N SER A 11 -10.68 -4.05 0.80
CA SER A 11 -9.83 -3.16 0.00
C SER A 11 -8.37 -3.30 0.40
N THR A 12 -8.06 -3.41 1.70
CA THR A 12 -6.70 -3.70 2.19
C THR A 12 -6.10 -4.94 1.54
N ILE A 13 -6.84 -6.04 1.49
CA ILE A 13 -6.35 -7.29 0.88
C ILE A 13 -6.16 -7.14 -0.63
N VAL A 14 -7.05 -6.42 -1.31
CA VAL A 14 -6.91 -6.15 -2.75
C VAL A 14 -5.67 -5.30 -3.03
N LEU A 15 -5.40 -4.27 -2.23
CA LEU A 15 -4.19 -3.44 -2.35
C LEU A 15 -2.92 -4.27 -2.15
N ALA A 16 -2.87 -5.10 -1.10
CA ALA A 16 -1.74 -5.99 -0.85
C ALA A 16 -1.50 -6.96 -2.02
N TYR A 17 -2.58 -7.50 -2.60
CA TYR A 17 -2.49 -8.37 -3.78
C TYR A 17 -1.90 -7.65 -4.99
N LEU A 18 -2.39 -6.44 -5.30
CA LEU A 18 -1.88 -5.64 -6.42
C LEU A 18 -0.40 -5.33 -6.24
N MET A 19 0.02 -4.91 -5.04
CA MET A 19 1.44 -4.64 -4.79
C MET A 19 2.32 -5.89 -4.98
N LYS A 20 1.89 -7.05 -4.46
CA LYS A 20 2.70 -8.28 -4.54
C LYS A 20 2.78 -8.84 -5.96
N TYR A 21 1.63 -8.98 -6.63
CA TYR A 21 1.52 -9.75 -7.87
C TYR A 21 1.49 -8.90 -9.14
N HIS A 22 1.06 -7.65 -9.06
CA HIS A 22 1.15 -6.70 -10.17
C HIS A 22 2.38 -5.79 -10.05
N HIS A 23 3.14 -5.90 -8.95
CA HIS A 23 4.34 -5.09 -8.68
C HIS A 23 4.07 -3.58 -8.65
N ASP A 24 2.82 -3.19 -8.38
CA ASP A 24 2.44 -1.80 -8.20
C ASP A 24 2.97 -1.25 -6.88
N THR A 25 3.20 0.05 -6.83
CA THR A 25 3.38 0.74 -5.56
C THR A 25 2.05 0.83 -4.82
N LEU A 26 2.06 1.06 -3.50
CA LEU A 26 0.83 1.26 -2.74
C LEU A 26 -0.02 2.37 -3.36
N PHE A 27 0.63 3.46 -3.77
CA PHE A 27 -0.02 4.59 -4.45
C PHE A 27 -0.72 4.16 -5.75
N LYS A 28 -0.03 3.45 -6.65
CA LYS A 28 -0.62 2.99 -7.92
C LYS A 28 -1.74 1.98 -7.71
N ALA A 29 -1.56 1.05 -6.78
CA ALA A 29 -2.59 0.08 -6.41
C ALA A 29 -3.84 0.78 -5.86
N TYR A 30 -3.65 1.85 -5.08
CA TYR A 30 -4.75 2.65 -4.53
C TYR A 30 -5.51 3.40 -5.60
N ASP A 31 -4.82 4.11 -6.49
CA ASP A 31 -5.44 4.81 -7.62
C ASP A 31 -6.23 3.86 -8.51
N PHE A 32 -5.66 2.69 -8.85
CA PHE A 32 -6.35 1.65 -9.60
C PHE A 32 -7.60 1.15 -8.87
N LEU A 33 -7.51 0.92 -7.57
CA LEU A 33 -8.66 0.47 -6.78
C LEU A 33 -9.76 1.52 -6.72
N LEU A 34 -9.43 2.81 -6.57
CA LEU A 34 -10.41 3.90 -6.57
C LEU A 34 -11.12 4.06 -7.91
N ASP A 35 -10.42 3.86 -9.04
CA ASP A 35 -11.04 3.84 -10.37
C ASP A 35 -12.14 2.78 -10.46
N LYS A 36 -11.91 1.59 -9.88
CA LYS A 36 -12.90 0.49 -9.88
C LYS A 36 -13.93 0.57 -8.76
N ARG A 37 -13.58 1.20 -7.62
CA ARG A 37 -14.42 1.27 -6.42
C ARG A 37 -14.08 2.51 -5.58
N ARG A 38 -14.71 3.63 -5.92
CA ARG A 38 -14.51 4.94 -5.25
C ARG A 38 -14.75 4.95 -3.73
N GLN A 39 -15.57 4.03 -3.22
CA GLN A 39 -15.84 3.92 -1.78
C GLN A 39 -14.79 3.13 -0.99
N ALA A 40 -13.72 2.66 -1.63
CA ALA A 40 -12.63 1.99 -0.94
C ALA A 40 -11.90 2.99 -0.02
N SER A 41 -11.82 2.66 1.26
CA SER A 41 -11.12 3.42 2.28
C SER A 41 -10.66 2.46 3.38
N PRO A 42 -9.49 1.84 3.24
CA PRO A 42 -8.81 1.19 4.37
C PRO A 42 -8.75 2.15 5.56
N ASN A 43 -8.83 1.60 6.78
CA ASN A 43 -8.63 2.45 7.95
C ASN A 43 -7.12 2.78 8.09
N HIS A 44 -6.81 3.79 8.90
CA HIS A 44 -5.44 4.25 9.11
C HIS A 44 -4.48 3.11 9.53
N GLY A 45 -4.90 2.24 10.47
CA GLY A 45 -4.08 1.10 10.89
C GLY A 45 -3.74 0.13 9.76
N PHE A 46 -4.68 -0.12 8.84
CA PHE A 46 -4.41 -0.92 7.64
C PHE A 46 -3.54 -0.20 6.62
N LEU A 47 -3.67 1.11 6.46
CA LEU A 47 -2.78 1.89 5.60
C LEU A 47 -1.33 1.81 6.08
N LEU A 48 -1.09 1.97 7.40
CA LEU A 48 0.24 1.81 7.98
C LEU A 48 0.81 0.40 7.75
N GLN A 49 -0.04 -0.64 7.88
CA GLN A 49 0.37 -2.01 7.57
C GLN A 49 0.71 -2.19 6.08
N LEU A 50 -0.04 -1.57 5.18
CA LEU A 50 0.23 -1.62 3.73
C LEU A 50 1.51 -0.89 3.35
N ILE A 51 1.83 0.23 4.01
CA ILE A 51 3.09 0.96 3.82
C ILE A 51 4.28 0.07 4.22
N ARG A 52 4.22 -0.55 5.39
CA ARG A 52 5.25 -1.50 5.86
C ARG A 52 5.38 -2.68 4.90
N TYR A 53 4.25 -3.20 4.44
CA TYR A 53 4.24 -4.31 3.49
C TYR A 53 4.88 -3.95 2.14
N GLU A 54 4.66 -2.75 1.62
CA GLU A 54 5.33 -2.28 0.42
C GLU A 54 6.86 -2.25 0.58
N GLN A 55 7.35 -1.81 1.75
CA GLN A 55 8.77 -1.79 2.07
C GLN A 55 9.35 -3.21 2.13
N GLU A 56 8.66 -4.15 2.78
CA GLU A 56 9.05 -5.57 2.83
C GLU A 56 9.12 -6.19 1.42
N LEU A 57 8.16 -5.88 0.55
CA LEU A 57 8.15 -6.33 -0.84
C LEU A 57 9.32 -5.77 -1.67
N ARG A 58 9.79 -4.56 -1.36
CA ARG A 58 10.96 -3.96 -2.03
C ARG A 58 12.28 -4.53 -1.49
N ALA A 59 12.41 -4.67 -0.18
CA ALA A 59 13.58 -5.26 0.45
C ALA A 59 13.80 -6.72 -0.02
N THR A 60 12.73 -7.50 -0.15
CA THR A 60 12.81 -8.87 -0.68
C THR A 60 13.25 -8.92 -2.15
N LYS A 61 12.93 -7.91 -2.97
CA LYS A 61 13.45 -7.77 -4.34
C LYS A 61 14.91 -7.34 -4.40
N GLU A 62 15.35 -6.50 -3.47
CA GLU A 62 16.75 -6.05 -3.40
C GLU A 62 17.71 -7.18 -2.97
N ILE A 63 17.25 -8.11 -2.11
CA ILE A 63 18.01 -9.31 -1.76
C ILE A 63 18.24 -10.21 -2.98
N ASP A 64 17.30 -10.23 -3.93
CA ASP A 64 17.44 -10.98 -5.19
C ASP A 64 18.35 -10.27 -6.22
N THR A 65 18.66 -8.98 -6.01
CA THR A 65 19.38 -8.12 -6.98
C THR A 65 20.66 -7.45 -6.46
N GLY A 66 21.03 -7.64 -5.18
CA GLY A 66 22.37 -7.37 -4.67
C GLY A 66 22.79 -5.90 -4.57
N LYS A 67 21.91 -4.97 -4.19
CA LYS A 67 22.28 -3.60 -3.80
C LYS A 67 21.39 -3.10 -2.68
N GLY A 68 21.97 -2.70 -1.55
CA GLY A 68 21.25 -2.14 -0.40
C GLY A 68 21.90 -0.86 0.08
N ASP A 69 21.08 0.19 0.20
CA ASP A 69 21.37 1.43 0.95
C ASP A 69 20.06 1.84 1.65
N ILE A 70 20.03 1.79 2.98
CA ILE A 70 18.81 2.07 3.78
C ILE A 70 18.93 3.47 4.39
N GLN A 71 18.20 4.44 3.84
CA GLN A 71 17.68 5.57 4.62
C GLN A 71 16.35 5.16 5.23
N ASN A 72 16.08 5.58 6.47
CA ASN A 72 14.90 5.16 7.23
C ASN A 72 13.60 5.75 6.59
N PRO A 73 12.79 4.97 5.86
CA PRO A 73 11.73 5.51 4.98
C PRO A 73 10.37 5.70 5.67
N ILE A 74 10.23 5.25 6.92
CA ILE A 74 8.95 5.24 7.66
C ILE A 74 8.42 6.67 7.80
N GLU A 75 9.27 7.59 8.22
CA GLU A 75 8.91 8.98 8.48
C GLU A 75 8.48 9.71 7.19
N ILE A 76 9.14 9.41 6.05
CA ILE A 76 8.91 10.08 4.75
C ILE A 76 7.58 9.63 4.10
N VAL A 77 7.20 8.36 4.28
CA VAL A 77 5.98 7.82 3.67
C VAL A 77 4.74 8.16 4.50
N GLU A 78 4.83 8.19 5.84
CA GLU A 78 3.76 8.71 6.70
C GLU A 78 3.36 10.12 6.28
N THR A 79 4.32 11.06 6.18
CA THR A 79 4.01 12.45 5.79
C THR A 79 3.38 12.53 4.41
N LYS A 80 3.88 11.79 3.42
CA LYS A 80 3.37 11.84 2.03
C LYS A 80 2.00 11.19 1.84
N VAL A 81 1.67 10.18 2.63
CA VAL A 81 0.38 9.50 2.56
C VAL A 81 -0.68 10.31 3.30
N GLU A 82 -0.34 10.89 4.45
CA GLU A 82 -1.20 11.80 5.22
C GLU A 82 -1.53 13.07 4.42
N ASP A 83 -0.53 13.73 3.81
CA ASP A 83 -0.71 14.95 3.00
C ASP A 83 -1.61 14.76 1.76
N LYS A 84 -1.81 13.52 1.30
CA LYS A 84 -2.57 13.21 0.07
C LYS A 84 -3.92 12.55 0.32
N LEU A 85 -4.21 12.15 1.57
CA LEU A 85 -5.50 11.62 2.01
C LEU A 85 -6.41 12.68 2.64
N GLU A 86 -5.92 13.91 2.87
CA GLU A 86 -6.72 15.08 3.26
C GLU A 86 -7.43 15.78 2.07
N LEU A 87 -8.16 15.03 1.25
CA LEU A 87 -9.14 15.60 0.29
C LEU A 87 -10.57 15.19 0.65
#